data_AF-A0A9X5CJ55-F1
#
_entry.id   AF-A0A9X5CJ55-F1
#
_cell.length_a   1.000
_cell.length_b   1.000
_cell.length_c   1.000
_cell.angle_alpha   90.00
_cell.angle_beta   90.00
_cell.angle_gamma   90.00
#
_symmetry.space_group_name_H-M   'P 1'
#
loop_
_entity.id
_entity.type
_entity.pdbx_description
1 polymer ?
#
loop_
_entity_poly.entity_id
_entity_poly.type
_entity_poly.pdbx_seq_one_letter_code
_entity_poly.pdbx_strand_id
1 'polypeptide(L)'
;MVLATGLYRVSHLVVGVLAVAQHQRGSALSWVGLAVALASSGYVFGAARAGGWFGVRPPLADLLLVGCALPFAVYAGGAHRAADLSWSMLLGGSSSAVCAVAFGRGAAVAAAVAALTVTHAAGYALAGA
;
A
#
# COMPACT_ATOMS: atom_id res chain seq x y z
N MET A 1 10.34 3.76 -16.20
CA MET A 1 10.18 3.23 -14.84
C MET A 1 8.95 3.79 -14.14
N VAL A 2 8.82 5.12 -13.96
CA VAL A 2 7.63 5.74 -13.34
C VAL A 2 6.29 5.24 -13.91
N LEU A 3 6.14 5.20 -15.24
CA LEU A 3 4.90 4.73 -15.88
C LEU A 3 4.61 3.25 -15.59
N ALA A 4 5.61 2.37 -15.71
CA ALA A 4 5.45 0.94 -15.46
C ALA A 4 5.08 0.66 -13.99
N THR A 5 5.76 1.33 -13.06
CA THR A 5 5.44 1.28 -11.63
C THR A 5 4.03 1.85 -11.36
N GLY A 6 3.63 2.88 -12.09
CA GLY A 6 2.28 3.47 -12.02
C GLY A 6 1.20 2.49 -12.48
N LEU A 7 1.38 1.83 -13.62
CA LEU A 7 0.46 0.81 -14.11
C LEU A 7 0.35 -0.36 -13.14
N TYR A 8 1.49 -0.80 -12.57
CA TYR A 8 1.50 -1.81 -11.52
C TYR A 8 0.70 -1.36 -10.29
N ARG A 9 0.91 -0.13 -9.80
CA ARG A 9 0.12 0.43 -8.69
C ARG A 9 -1.37 0.50 -9.03
N VAL A 10 -1.73 0.94 -10.23
CA VAL A 10 -3.13 1.02 -10.68
C VAL A 10 -3.80 -0.35 -10.64
N SER A 11 -3.13 -1.41 -11.09
CA SER A 11 -3.70 -2.77 -10.99
C SER A 11 -4.04 -3.17 -9.55
N HIS A 12 -3.18 -2.84 -8.58
CA HIS A 12 -3.44 -3.12 -7.17
C HIS A 12 -4.55 -2.23 -6.59
N LEU A 13 -4.65 -0.97 -7.03
CA LEU A 13 -5.75 -0.09 -6.65
C LEU A 13 -7.09 -0.60 -7.16
N VAL A 14 -7.15 -1.12 -8.39
CA VAL A 14 -8.38 -1.75 -8.92
C VAL A 14 -8.80 -2.93 -8.04
N VAL A 15 -7.85 -3.79 -7.64
CA VAL A 15 -8.13 -4.87 -6.68
C VAL A 15 -8.64 -4.32 -5.35
N GLY A 16 -8.03 -3.26 -4.81
CA GLY A 16 -8.48 -2.60 -3.58
C GLY A 16 -9.89 -2.03 -3.69
N VAL A 17 -10.20 -1.33 -4.79
CA VAL A 17 -11.55 -0.79 -5.06
C VAL A 17 -12.57 -1.92 -5.09
N LEU A 18 -12.30 -3.00 -5.83
CA LEU A 18 -13.22 -4.14 -5.93
C LEU A 18 -13.38 -4.84 -4.58
N ALA A 19 -12.29 -5.07 -3.84
CA ALA A 19 -12.32 -5.71 -2.53
C ALA A 19 -13.20 -4.91 -1.54
N VAL A 20 -13.01 -3.59 -1.44
CA VAL A 20 -13.82 -2.74 -0.56
C VAL A 20 -15.27 -2.70 -1.05
N ALA A 21 -15.46 -2.46 -2.36
CA ALA A 21 -16.78 -2.33 -2.95
C ALA A 21 -17.55 -3.65 -3.06
N GLN A 22 -16.96 -4.83 -2.86
CA GLN A 22 -17.68 -6.12 -2.92
C GLN A 22 -17.76 -6.79 -1.56
N HIS A 23 -16.72 -6.70 -0.73
CA HIS A 23 -16.59 -7.48 0.49
C HIS A 23 -16.55 -6.66 1.77
N GLN A 24 -16.31 -5.34 1.69
CA GLN A 24 -16.20 -4.48 2.88
C GLN A 24 -17.02 -3.19 2.79
N ARG A 25 -18.14 -3.23 2.06
CA ARG A 25 -19.02 -2.06 1.84
C ARG A 25 -19.44 -1.34 3.12
N GLY A 26 -19.66 -2.10 4.20
CA GLY A 26 -20.10 -1.58 5.49
C GLY A 26 -18.98 -1.03 6.38
N SER A 27 -17.71 -1.19 6.00
CA SER A 27 -16.58 -0.73 6.82
C SER A 27 -16.14 0.68 6.43
N ALA A 28 -16.42 1.65 7.30
CA ALA A 28 -15.99 3.03 7.11
C ALA A 28 -14.45 3.14 7.03
N LEU A 29 -13.73 2.36 7.85
CA LEU A 29 -12.27 2.37 7.86
C LEU A 29 -11.67 1.82 6.55
N SER A 30 -12.31 0.85 5.92
CA SER A 30 -11.86 0.34 4.61
C SER A 30 -12.07 1.37 3.50
N TRP A 31 -13.17 2.12 3.51
CA TRP A 31 -13.39 3.24 2.59
C TRP A 31 -12.39 4.38 2.80
N VAL A 32 -12.15 4.78 4.05
CA VAL A 32 -11.13 5.79 4.38
C VAL A 32 -9.75 5.30 3.95
N GLY A 33 -9.42 4.05 4.23
CA GLY A 33 -8.17 3.43 3.83
C GLY A 33 -7.95 3.41 2.32
N LEU A 34 -9.00 3.09 1.56
CA LEU A 34 -8.98 3.15 0.10
C LEU A 34 -8.79 4.59 -0.40
N ALA A 35 -9.47 5.56 0.19
CA ALA A 35 -9.31 6.98 -0.14
C ALA A 35 -7.87 7.46 0.12
N VAL A 36 -7.28 7.06 1.26
CA VAL A 36 -5.87 7.33 1.57
C VAL A 36 -4.94 6.68 0.54
N ALA A 37 -5.19 5.43 0.15
CA ALA A 37 -4.38 4.75 -0.86
C ALA A 37 -4.44 5.45 -2.23
N LEU A 38 -5.62 5.92 -2.65
CA LEU A 38 -5.82 6.69 -3.88
C LEU A 38 -5.10 8.04 -3.80
N ALA A 39 -5.29 8.79 -2.71
CA ALA A 39 -4.67 10.10 -2.52
C ALA A 39 -3.15 10.00 -2.44
N SER A 40 -2.62 9.03 -1.69
CA SER A 40 -1.18 8.75 -1.59
C SER A 40 -0.59 8.40 -2.95
N SER A 41 -1.27 7.57 -3.74
CA SER A 41 -0.84 7.25 -5.11
C SER A 41 -0.83 8.50 -6.00
N GLY A 42 -1.90 9.32 -5.95
CA GLY A 42 -1.94 10.60 -6.66
C GLY A 42 -0.78 11.52 -6.28
N TYR A 43 -0.47 11.61 -4.99
CA TYR A 43 0.65 12.41 -4.49
C TYR A 43 2.01 11.89 -4.97
N VAL A 44 2.29 10.59 -4.84
CA VAL A 44 3.54 9.95 -5.26
C VAL A 44 3.80 10.13 -6.75
N PHE A 45 2.83 9.76 -7.59
CA PHE A 45 2.99 9.80 -9.03
C PHE A 45 2.85 11.21 -9.60
N GLY A 46 2.07 12.08 -8.95
CA GLY A 46 2.00 13.50 -9.26
C GLY A 46 3.32 14.20 -8.99
N ALA A 47 3.92 13.97 -7.82
CA ALA A 47 5.25 14.50 -7.48
C ALA A 47 6.33 13.98 -8.44
N ALA A 48 6.30 12.69 -8.76
CA ALA A 48 7.24 12.10 -9.71
C ALA A 48 7.08 12.67 -11.12
N ARG A 49 5.84 12.94 -11.56
CA ARG A 49 5.57 13.55 -12.85
C ARG A 49 6.03 15.01 -12.91
N ALA A 50 5.83 15.77 -11.84
CA ALA A 50 6.29 17.16 -11.74
C ALA A 50 7.83 17.26 -11.69
N GLY A 51 8.49 16.33 -11.00
CA GLY A 51 9.95 16.30 -10.84
C GLY A 51 10.71 15.47 -11.88
N GLY A 52 10.03 14.82 -12.83
CA GLY A 52 10.62 13.91 -13.82
C GLY A 52 11.10 12.55 -13.27
N TRP A 53 11.24 12.41 -11.95
CA TRP A 53 11.60 11.17 -11.27
C TRP A 53 11.04 11.11 -9.84
N PHE A 54 11.05 9.94 -9.21
CA PHE A 54 10.66 9.79 -7.81
C PHE A 54 11.66 10.46 -6.87
N GLY A 55 11.15 11.33 -5.98
CA GLY A 55 11.88 11.74 -4.78
C GLY A 55 11.81 10.67 -3.68
N VAL A 56 12.49 10.90 -2.56
CA VAL A 56 12.53 9.93 -1.43
C VAL A 56 11.29 10.03 -0.53
N ARG A 57 10.82 11.25 -0.26
CA ARG A 57 9.77 11.50 0.74
C ARG A 57 8.39 10.94 0.34
N PRO A 58 7.88 11.14 -0.89
CA PRO A 58 6.55 10.63 -1.25
C PRO A 58 6.46 9.10 -1.17
N PRO A 59 7.40 8.31 -1.74
CA PRO A 59 7.39 6.86 -1.61
C PRO A 59 7.50 6.37 -0.16
N LEU A 60 8.30 7.05 0.68
CA LEU A 60 8.40 6.70 2.09
C LEU A 60 7.07 6.93 2.82
N ALA A 61 6.39 8.05 2.57
CA ALA A 61 5.08 8.32 3.14
C ALA A 61 4.04 7.28 2.70
N ASP A 62 4.04 6.92 1.40
CA ASP A 62 3.15 5.88 0.87
C ASP A 62 3.42 4.51 1.49
N LEU A 63 4.69 4.13 1.65
CA LEU A 63 5.07 2.90 2.34
C LEU A 63 4.55 2.86 3.78
N LEU A 64 4.73 3.94 4.54
CA LEU A 64 4.29 3.99 5.93
C LEU A 64 2.77 3.98 6.07
N LEU A 65 2.07 4.78 5.25
CA LEU A 65 0.62 4.93 5.32
C LEU A 65 -0.10 3.73 4.71
N VAL A 66 0.24 3.37 3.48
CA VAL A 66 -0.46 2.35 2.71
C VAL A 66 0.16 0.97 2.93
N GLY A 67 1.49 0.89 3.00
CA GLY A 67 2.16 -0.39 3.19
C GLY A 67 2.09 -0.90 4.62
N CYS A 68 2.29 -0.03 5.60
CA CYS A 68 2.40 -0.43 7.01
C CYS A 68 1.11 -0.18 7.81
N ALA A 69 0.54 1.03 7.77
CA ALA A 69 -0.58 1.38 8.65
C ALA A 69 -1.94 0.85 8.15
N LEU A 70 -2.18 0.86 6.84
CA LEU A 70 -3.47 0.49 6.26
C LEU A 70 -3.95 -0.92 6.63
N PRO A 71 -3.14 -2.00 6.59
CA PRO A 71 -3.60 -3.32 6.99
C PRO A 71 -4.20 -3.36 8.41
N PHE A 72 -3.60 -2.64 9.36
CA PHE A 72 -4.12 -2.56 10.74
C PHE A 72 -5.39 -1.71 10.84
N ALA A 73 -5.50 -0.63 10.07
CA ALA A 73 -6.72 0.18 10.03
C ALA A 73 -7.91 -0.62 9.46
N VAL A 74 -7.65 -1.42 8.42
CA VAL A 74 -8.66 -2.29 7.80
C VAL A 74 -9.05 -3.42 8.75
N TYR A 75 -8.08 -4.02 9.47
CA TYR A 75 -8.35 -4.98 10.53
C TYR A 75 -9.22 -4.40 11.65
N ALA A 76 -8.89 -3.20 12.14
CA ALA A 76 -9.69 -2.49 13.13
C ALA A 76 -11.11 -2.15 12.62
N GLY A 77 -11.28 -2.08 11.30
CA GLY A 77 -12.56 -1.92 10.61
C GLY A 77 -13.37 -3.19 10.41
N GLY A 78 -12.96 -4.32 10.99
CA GLY A 78 -13.70 -5.58 10.98
C GLY A 78 -13.18 -6.65 10.01
N ALA A 79 -12.06 -6.40 9.32
CA ALA A 79 -11.46 -7.36 8.38
C ALA A 79 -10.62 -8.42 9.12
N HIS A 80 -11.28 -9.30 9.86
CA HIS A 80 -10.61 -10.27 10.74
C HIS A 80 -10.15 -11.57 10.06
N ARG A 81 -10.40 -11.74 8.75
CA ARG A 81 -9.91 -12.89 7.99
C ARG A 81 -8.76 -12.47 7.09
N ALA A 82 -7.79 -13.35 6.91
CA ALA A 82 -6.63 -13.13 6.04
C ALA A 82 -7.03 -12.68 4.61
N ALA A 83 -8.06 -13.28 4.03
CA ALA A 83 -8.58 -12.90 2.72
C ALA A 83 -9.09 -11.45 2.68
N ASP A 84 -9.66 -10.96 3.78
CA ASP A 84 -10.22 -9.61 3.88
C ASP A 84 -9.09 -8.55 3.99
N LEU A 85 -7.91 -8.93 4.49
CA LEU A 85 -6.73 -8.04 4.57
C LEU A 85 -5.90 -8.02 3.28
N SER A 86 -6.05 -9.04 2.43
CA SER A 86 -5.16 -9.29 1.28
C SER A 86 -5.00 -8.11 0.33
N TRP A 87 -6.06 -7.35 0.07
CA TRP A 87 -6.01 -6.19 -0.83
C TRP A 87 -5.12 -5.06 -0.27
N SER A 88 -5.14 -4.85 1.04
CA SER A 88 -4.33 -3.82 1.70
C SER A 88 -2.84 -4.22 1.73
N MET A 89 -2.55 -5.49 1.98
CA MET A 89 -1.20 -6.04 1.90
C MET A 89 -0.65 -6.03 0.47
N LEU A 90 -1.50 -6.29 -0.52
CA LEU A 90 -1.14 -6.19 -1.93
C LEU A 90 -0.74 -4.74 -2.31
N LEU A 91 -1.43 -3.73 -1.77
CA LEU A 91 -1.03 -2.33 -1.93
C LEU A 91 0.33 -2.06 -1.28
N GLY A 92 0.63 -2.64 -0.12
CA GLY A 92 1.99 -2.57 0.45
C GLY A 92 3.06 -3.11 -0.49
N GLY A 93 2.80 -4.23 -1.16
CA GLY A 93 3.67 -4.76 -2.21
C GLY A 93 3.99 -3.72 -3.29
N SER A 94 2.99 -3.03 -3.83
CA SER A 94 3.24 -1.98 -4.83
C SER A 94 3.93 -0.75 -4.24
N SER A 95 3.72 -0.41 -2.97
CA SER A 95 4.46 0.64 -2.27
C SER A 95 5.96 0.32 -2.17
N SER A 96 6.34 -0.93 -1.84
CA SER A 96 7.77 -1.31 -1.86
C SER A 96 8.37 -1.31 -3.25
N ALA A 97 7.60 -1.65 -4.29
CA ALA A 97 8.06 -1.52 -5.67
C ALA A 97 8.36 -0.06 -6.03
N VAL A 98 7.54 0.90 -5.57
CA VAL A 98 7.85 2.33 -5.71
C VAL A 98 9.15 2.68 -4.98
N CYS A 99 9.31 2.22 -3.73
CA CYS A 99 10.55 2.43 -2.96
C CYS A 99 11.77 1.83 -3.66
N ALA A 100 11.66 0.64 -4.27
CA ALA A 100 12.75 0.00 -4.99
C ALA A 100 13.21 0.82 -6.21
N VAL A 101 12.28 1.48 -6.90
CA VAL A 101 12.59 2.36 -8.04
C VAL A 101 13.09 3.73 -7.56
N ALA A 102 12.57 4.24 -6.44
CA ALA A 102 12.89 5.56 -5.92
C ALA A 102 14.21 5.60 -5.14
N PHE A 103 14.54 4.55 -4.39
CA PHE A 103 15.70 4.51 -3.53
C PHE A 103 16.90 3.92 -4.27
N GLY A 104 17.94 4.74 -4.48
CA GLY A 104 19.20 4.28 -5.08
C GLY A 104 20.07 3.39 -4.18
N ARG A 105 19.65 3.13 -2.92
CA ARG A 105 20.43 2.37 -1.93
C ARG A 105 19.71 1.06 -1.57
N GLY A 106 20.38 -0.07 -1.81
CA GLY A 106 19.85 -1.40 -1.50
C GLY A 106 19.40 -1.57 -0.04
N ALA A 107 20.11 -0.97 0.91
CA ALA A 107 19.73 -1.03 2.33
C ALA A 107 18.37 -0.37 2.63
N ALA A 108 18.03 0.73 1.96
CA ALA A 108 16.73 1.39 2.16
C ALA A 108 15.59 0.56 1.56
N VAL A 109 15.85 -0.10 0.42
CA VAL A 109 14.90 -1.04 -0.19
C VAL A 109 14.71 -2.25 0.73
N ALA A 110 15.79 -2.82 1.27
CA ALA A 110 15.73 -3.93 2.21
C ALA A 110 14.94 -3.57 3.48
N ALA A 111 15.12 -2.36 4.01
CA ALA A 111 14.34 -1.86 5.15
C ALA A 111 12.84 -1.76 4.82
N ALA A 112 12.49 -1.27 3.61
CA ALA A 112 11.10 -1.22 3.18
C ALA A 112 10.47 -2.61 3.07
N VAL A 113 11.19 -3.57 2.47
CA VAL A 113 10.75 -4.96 2.36
C VAL A 113 10.61 -5.61 3.74
N ALA A 114 11.57 -5.36 4.65
CA ALA A 114 11.51 -5.87 6.02
C ALA A 114 10.29 -5.31 6.78
N ALA A 115 10.03 -4.01 6.66
CA ALA A 115 8.86 -3.38 7.29
C ALA A 115 7.54 -3.99 6.79
N LEU A 116 7.41 -4.24 5.48
CA LEU A 116 6.24 -4.92 4.93
C LEU A 116 6.15 -6.38 5.37
N THR A 117 7.27 -7.09 5.43
CA THR A 117 7.29 -8.50 5.87
C THR A 117 6.80 -8.61 7.30
N VAL A 118 7.27 -7.73 8.20
CA VAL A 118 6.80 -7.65 9.59
C VAL A 118 5.33 -7.27 9.64
N THR A 119 4.90 -6.29 8.85
CA THR A 119 3.49 -5.85 8.79
C THR A 119 2.58 -7.00 8.35
N HIS A 120 2.96 -7.72 7.30
CA HIS A 120 2.17 -8.82 6.75
C HIS A 120 2.12 -9.98 7.75
N ALA A 121 3.26 -10.35 8.35
CA ALA A 121 3.33 -11.39 9.37
C ALA A 121 2.44 -11.05 10.57
N ALA A 122 2.50 -9.82 11.07
CA ALA A 122 1.64 -9.36 12.15
C ALA A 122 0.15 -9.36 11.75
N GLY A 123 -0.18 -8.90 10.54
CA GLY A 123 -1.55 -8.90 10.04
C GLY A 123 -2.13 -10.30 9.88
N TYR A 124 -1.34 -11.26 9.37
CA TYR A 124 -1.76 -12.67 9.28
C TYR A 124 -1.96 -13.29 10.66
N ALA A 125 -1.03 -13.07 11.59
CA ALA A 125 -1.15 -13.55 12.96
C ALA A 125 -2.41 -13.02 13.66
N LEU A 126 -2.73 -11.73 13.47
CA LEU A 126 -3.97 -11.12 14.00
C LEU A 126 -5.24 -11.73 13.38
N ALA A 127 -5.18 -12.11 12.10
CA ALA A 127 -6.28 -12.75 11.39
C ALA A 127 -6.36 -14.28 11.59
N GLY A 128 -5.55 -14.83 12.51
CA GLY A 128 -5.56 -16.25 12.85
C GLY A 128 -4.97 -17.17 11.78
N ALA A 129 -4.04 -16.67 10.96
CA ALA A 129 -3.36 -17.40 9.90
C ALA A 129 -1.87 -17.60 10.18
#